data_AF-A0A9P4X149-F1
#
_entry.id   AF-A0A9P4X149-F1
#
_cell.length_a   1.000
_cell.length_b   1.000
_cell.length_c   1.000
_cell.angle_alpha   90.00
_cell.angle_beta   90.00
_cell.angle_gamma   90.00
#
_symmetry.space_group_name_H-M   'P 1'
#
loop_
_entity.id
_entity.type
_entity.pdbx_description
1 polymer ?
#
loop_
_entity_poly.entity_id
_entity_poly.type
_entity_poly.pdbx_seq_one_letter_code
_entity_poly.pdbx_strand_id
1 'polypeptide(L)'
;MTHRVSEHKGCKSWREAFLALLEGALRDGEDMLVTVPYDSVRFYITKHAHVLGEVTEPRLVALDVCRQDNILIDEYTKRVTGLVGFSNVIWGDPLLSGGISNGSEAFFEGFGECPVRTGGVKIRMLIKGTQSTDR
;
A
#
# COMPACT_ATOMS: atom_id res chain seq x y z
N MET A 1 -6.29 -14.38 5.56
CA MET A 1 -4.81 -14.37 5.65
C MET A 1 -4.29 -14.58 7.08
N THR A 2 -4.97 -14.04 8.11
CA THR A 2 -4.62 -14.18 9.55
C THR A 2 -4.49 -15.62 10.05
N HIS A 3 -5.38 -16.53 9.64
CA HIS A 3 -5.31 -17.97 10.01
C HIS A 3 -4.02 -18.67 9.52
N ARG A 4 -3.47 -18.26 8.37
CA ARG A 4 -2.21 -18.82 7.87
C ARG A 4 -1.02 -18.35 8.70
N VAL A 5 -1.05 -17.11 9.20
CA VAL A 5 0.01 -16.58 10.05
C VAL A 5 0.03 -17.27 11.41
N SER A 6 -1.14 -17.53 12.02
CA SER A 6 -1.23 -18.32 13.26
C SER A 6 -0.76 -19.77 13.07
N GLU A 7 -0.90 -20.33 11.87
CA GLU A 7 -0.36 -21.64 11.48
C GLU A 7 1.12 -21.61 11.04
N HIS A 8 1.83 -20.49 11.20
CA HIS A 8 3.21 -20.29 10.73
C HIS A 8 3.41 -20.42 9.20
N LYS A 9 2.33 -20.30 8.42
CA LYS A 9 2.31 -20.31 6.95
C LYS A 9 2.31 -18.89 6.36
N GLY A 10 2.91 -17.93 7.07
CA GLY A 10 3.15 -16.57 6.57
C GLY A 10 4.36 -16.50 5.63
N CYS A 11 4.63 -15.31 5.09
CA CYS A 11 5.86 -15.04 4.33
C CYS A 11 6.99 -14.60 5.28
N LYS A 12 8.24 -14.90 4.93
CA LYS A 12 9.41 -14.56 5.77
C LYS A 12 9.93 -13.15 5.52
N SER A 13 9.51 -12.53 4.42
CA SER A 13 9.87 -11.16 4.06
C SER A 13 8.69 -10.43 3.43
N TRP A 14 8.73 -9.10 3.50
CA TRP A 14 7.78 -8.25 2.78
C TRP A 14 7.83 -8.49 1.27
N ARG A 15 9.03 -8.70 0.70
CA ARG A 15 9.21 -9.05 -0.71
C ARG A 15 8.40 -10.28 -1.11
N GLU A 16 8.51 -11.38 -0.35
CA GLU A 16 7.73 -12.60 -0.61
C GLU A 16 6.22 -12.34 -0.50
N ALA A 17 5.80 -11.63 0.54
CA ALA A 17 4.40 -11.31 0.77
C ALA A 17 3.80 -10.48 -0.37
N PHE A 18 4.49 -9.41 -0.78
CA PHE A 18 4.05 -8.53 -1.85
C PHE A 18 3.96 -9.25 -3.19
N LEU A 19 4.97 -10.07 -3.54
CA LEU A 19 4.95 -10.84 -4.78
C LEU A 19 3.82 -11.87 -4.80
N ALA A 20 3.53 -12.52 -3.67
CA ALA A 20 2.41 -13.45 -3.55
C ALA A 20 1.05 -12.75 -3.68
N LEU A 21 0.89 -11.56 -3.07
CA LEU A 21 -0.31 -10.73 -3.19
C LEU A 21 -0.54 -10.28 -4.63
N LEU A 22 0.51 -9.75 -5.28
CA LEU A 22 0.45 -9.31 -6.66
C LEU A 22 0.11 -10.47 -7.59
N GLU A 23 0.78 -11.60 -7.47
CA GLU A 23 0.54 -12.76 -8.34
C GLU A 23 -0.89 -13.30 -8.15
N GLY A 24 -1.42 -13.28 -6.92
CA GLY A 24 -2.84 -13.59 -6.67
C GLY A 24 -3.77 -12.65 -7.45
N ALA A 25 -3.56 -11.33 -7.34
CA ALA A 25 -4.37 -10.36 -8.06
C ALA A 25 -4.25 -10.46 -9.60
N LEU A 26 -3.06 -10.78 -10.11
CA LEU A 26 -2.86 -10.99 -11.56
C LEU A 26 -3.61 -12.23 -12.05
N ARG A 27 -3.57 -13.33 -11.30
CA ARG A 27 -4.33 -14.55 -11.65
C ARG A 27 -5.82 -14.33 -11.60
N ASP A 28 -6.32 -13.63 -10.57
CA ASP A 28 -7.74 -13.27 -10.50
C ASP A 28 -8.15 -12.42 -11.72
N GLY A 29 -7.27 -11.52 -12.17
CA GLY A 29 -7.48 -10.74 -13.40
C GLY A 29 -7.51 -11.61 -14.66
N GLU A 30 -6.58 -12.56 -14.80
CA GLU A 30 -6.52 -13.50 -15.92
C GLU A 30 -7.78 -14.37 -15.97
N ASP A 31 -8.20 -14.91 -14.83
CA ASP A 31 -9.41 -15.74 -14.67
C ASP A 31 -10.68 -14.96 -15.01
N MET A 32 -10.70 -13.65 -14.74
CA MET A 32 -11.79 -12.74 -15.08
C MET A 32 -11.66 -12.10 -16.48
N LEU A 33 -10.66 -12.52 -17.27
CA LEU A 33 -10.39 -12.00 -18.62
C LEU A 33 -10.20 -10.48 -18.69
N VAL A 34 -9.65 -9.88 -17.63
CA VAL A 34 -9.33 -8.45 -17.61
C VAL A 34 -8.13 -8.19 -18.53
N THR A 35 -8.28 -7.29 -19.50
CA THR A 35 -7.20 -6.96 -20.44
C THR A 35 -6.19 -6.00 -19.80
N VAL A 36 -5.09 -6.53 -19.29
CA VAL A 36 -3.91 -5.77 -18.82
C VAL A 36 -2.62 -6.40 -19.34
N PRO A 37 -1.50 -5.66 -19.40
CA PRO A 37 -0.22 -6.20 -19.86
C PRO A 37 0.48 -7.02 -18.75
N TYR A 38 -0.07 -8.21 -18.44
CA TYR A 38 0.38 -9.07 -17.34
C TYR A 38 1.88 -9.36 -17.34
N ASP A 39 2.44 -9.77 -18.49
CA ASP A 39 3.86 -10.10 -18.61
C ASP A 39 4.75 -8.90 -18.31
N SER A 40 4.35 -7.72 -18.78
CA SER A 40 5.07 -6.47 -18.49
C SER A 40 5.03 -6.14 -17.00
N VAL A 41 3.87 -6.30 -16.34
CA VAL A 41 3.75 -6.08 -14.89
C VAL A 41 4.67 -7.05 -14.13
N ARG A 42 4.60 -8.35 -14.45
CA ARG A 42 5.47 -9.38 -13.84
C ARG A 42 6.94 -9.06 -14.05
N PHE A 43 7.33 -8.66 -15.27
CA PHE A 43 8.70 -8.29 -15.62
C PHE A 43 9.20 -7.10 -14.79
N TYR A 44 8.49 -5.97 -14.80
CA TYR A 44 8.94 -4.76 -14.13
C TYR A 44 8.96 -4.92 -12.60
N ILE A 45 7.96 -5.59 -12.02
CA ILE A 45 7.98 -5.85 -10.58
C ILE A 45 9.13 -6.78 -10.21
N THR A 46 9.36 -7.86 -10.96
CA THR A 46 10.47 -8.79 -10.69
C THR A 46 11.82 -8.09 -10.78
N LYS A 47 12.01 -7.23 -11.80
CA LYS A 47 13.23 -6.42 -11.98
C LYS A 47 13.55 -5.56 -10.76
N HIS A 48 12.52 -5.00 -10.12
CA HIS A 48 12.66 -4.11 -8.97
C HIS A 48 12.41 -4.80 -7.62
N ALA A 49 12.12 -6.10 -7.58
CA ALA A 49 11.72 -6.79 -6.36
C ALA A 49 12.74 -6.73 -5.21
N HIS A 50 14.01 -6.48 -5.51
CA HIS A 50 15.05 -6.30 -4.50
C HIS A 50 14.77 -5.13 -3.55
N VAL A 51 14.14 -4.03 -4.01
CA VAL A 51 13.84 -2.88 -3.14
C VAL A 51 12.77 -3.21 -2.11
N LEU A 52 11.92 -4.21 -2.36
CA LEU A 52 10.94 -4.69 -1.38
C LEU A 52 11.62 -5.37 -0.19
N GLY A 53 12.87 -5.83 -0.35
CA GLY A 53 13.69 -6.37 0.74
C GLY A 53 14.22 -5.31 1.69
N GLU A 54 14.16 -4.02 1.34
CA GLU A 54 14.55 -2.92 2.23
C GLU A 54 13.54 -2.71 3.38
N VAL A 55 12.34 -3.28 3.26
CA VAL A 55 11.31 -3.25 4.32
C VAL A 55 11.63 -4.34 5.33
N THR A 56 12.41 -3.99 6.34
CA THR A 56 12.84 -4.90 7.42
C THR A 56 11.86 -4.94 8.59
N GLU A 57 11.12 -3.86 8.82
CA GLU A 57 10.12 -3.74 9.89
C GLU A 57 8.72 -3.55 9.30
N PRO A 58 7.88 -4.60 9.25
CA PRO A 58 6.50 -4.45 8.80
C PRO A 58 5.69 -3.64 9.82
N ARG A 59 4.87 -2.72 9.32
CA ARG A 59 3.88 -1.98 10.14
C ARG A 59 2.47 -2.42 9.75
N LEU A 60 1.51 -2.23 10.65
CA LEU A 60 0.10 -2.37 10.31
C LEU A 60 -0.30 -1.19 9.40
N VAL A 61 -0.69 -1.50 8.17
CA VAL A 61 -1.07 -0.52 7.15
C VAL A 61 -2.55 -0.70 6.84
N ALA A 62 -3.34 0.32 7.15
CA ALA A 62 -4.72 0.42 6.68
C ALA A 62 -4.70 1.12 5.31
N LEU A 63 -4.96 0.35 4.25
CA LEU A 63 -4.79 0.84 2.87
C LEU A 63 -5.78 1.97 2.55
N ASP A 64 -6.99 1.85 3.10
CA ASP A 64 -8.13 2.69 2.76
C ASP A 64 -8.43 3.80 3.78
N VAL A 65 -7.68 3.87 4.88
CA VAL A 65 -8.02 4.76 6.03
C VAL A 65 -8.00 6.26 5.67
N CYS A 66 -7.19 6.65 4.69
CA CYS A 66 -7.07 8.04 4.26
C CYS A 66 -8.05 8.44 3.15
N ARG A 67 -8.98 7.56 2.77
CA ARG A 67 -10.04 7.92 1.84
C ARG A 67 -11.05 8.83 2.56
N GLN A 68 -11.64 9.77 1.81
CA GLN A 68 -12.57 10.76 2.38
C GLN A 68 -13.80 10.11 3.03
N ASP A 69 -14.26 8.97 2.50
CA ASP A 69 -15.38 8.18 3.04
C ASP A 69 -15.04 7.44 4.35
N ASN A 70 -13.75 7.35 4.72
CA ASN A 70 -13.27 6.63 5.90
C ASN A 70 -12.84 7.55 7.06
N ILE A 71 -13.00 8.87 6.92
CA ILE A 71 -12.61 9.85 7.94
C ILE A 71 -13.86 10.53 8.48
N LEU A 72 -14.08 10.40 9.78
CA LEU A 72 -15.18 11.07 10.47
C LEU A 72 -14.69 12.43 10.97
N ILE A 73 -15.40 13.49 10.60
CA ILE A 73 -15.08 14.87 10.98
C ILE A 73 -16.28 15.45 11.72
N ASP A 74 -16.02 16.11 12.85
CA ASP A 74 -17.02 16.95 13.50
C ASP A 74 -17.20 18.25 12.71
N GLU A 75 -18.41 18.51 12.21
CA GLU A 75 -18.66 19.62 11.29
C GLU A 75 -18.47 21.01 11.91
N TYR A 76 -18.60 21.13 13.24
CA TYR A 76 -18.50 22.41 13.95
C TYR A 76 -17.05 22.74 14.32
N THR A 77 -16.35 21.77 14.88
CA THR A 77 -14.96 21.91 15.35
C THR A 77 -13.93 21.63 14.27
N LYS A 78 -14.34 21.02 13.14
CA LYS A 78 -13.48 20.56 12.04
C LYS A 78 -12.39 19.58 12.48
N ARG A 79 -12.62 18.84 13.58
CA ARG A 79 -11.69 17.85 14.11
C ARG A 79 -12.01 16.46 13.59
N VAL A 80 -10.96 15.66 13.34
CA VAL A 80 -11.11 14.23 13.08
C VAL A 80 -11.56 13.56 14.38
N THR A 81 -12.72 12.92 14.35
CA THR A 81 -13.32 12.23 15.50
C THR A 81 -13.22 10.72 15.41
N GLY A 82 -12.94 10.18 14.22
CA GLY A 82 -12.80 8.75 14.03
C GLY A 82 -12.23 8.37 12.67
N LEU A 83 -11.72 7.16 12.63
CA LEU A 83 -11.24 6.50 11.41
C LEU A 83 -12.00 5.18 11.26
N VAL A 84 -12.44 4.89 10.04
CA VAL A 84 -13.06 3.61 9.67
C VAL A 84 -12.31 2.98 8.50
N GLY A 85 -12.83 1.90 7.91
CA GLY A 85 -12.18 1.25 6.76
C GLY A 85 -11.05 0.27 7.11
N PHE A 86 -11.02 -0.27 8.34
CA PHE A 86 -10.05 -1.28 8.77
C PHE A 86 -10.34 -2.71 8.26
N SER A 87 -11.27 -2.86 7.32
CA SER A 87 -11.52 -4.15 6.65
C SER A 87 -10.37 -4.55 5.72
N ASN A 88 -9.58 -3.58 5.26
CA ASN A 88 -8.46 -3.79 4.35
C ASN A 88 -7.13 -3.36 5.00
N VAL A 89 -6.58 -4.25 5.82
CA VAL A 89 -5.34 -4.03 6.56
C VAL A 89 -4.31 -5.11 6.25
N ILE A 90 -3.05 -4.70 6.16
CA ILE A 90 -1.91 -5.60 5.94
C ILE A 90 -0.77 -5.28 6.90
N TRP A 91 0.09 -6.27 7.18
CA TRP A 91 1.39 -6.02 7.79
C TRP A 91 2.45 -5.93 6.70
N GLY A 92 3.03 -4.75 6.51
CA GLY A 92 3.87 -4.51 5.34
C GLY A 92 4.54 -3.14 5.28
N ASP A 93 4.76 -2.67 4.06
CA ASP A 93 5.41 -1.39 3.78
C ASP A 93 4.52 -0.19 4.15
N PRO A 94 4.93 0.69 5.08
CA PRO A 94 4.20 1.90 5.44
C PRO A 94 3.85 2.81 4.24
N LEU A 95 4.66 2.77 3.18
CA LEU A 95 4.43 3.55 1.96
C LEU A 95 3.14 3.14 1.23
N LEU A 96 2.61 1.95 1.50
CA LEU A 96 1.32 1.51 0.97
C LEU A 96 0.12 2.20 1.60
N SER A 97 0.27 2.90 2.73
CA SER A 97 -0.83 3.67 3.33
C SER A 97 -1.39 4.71 2.35
N GLY A 98 -2.72 4.79 2.22
CA GLY A 98 -3.39 5.61 1.20
C GLY A 98 -2.96 7.09 1.20
N GLY A 99 -2.72 7.68 2.37
CA GLY A 99 -2.36 9.09 2.51
C GLY A 99 -0.92 9.44 2.10
N ILE A 100 -0.02 8.45 2.04
CA ILE A 100 1.41 8.71 1.83
C ILE A 100 1.76 9.10 0.38
N SER A 101 1.02 8.57 -0.59
CA SER A 101 1.29 8.84 -2.02
C SER A 101 0.92 10.27 -2.42
N ASN A 102 -0.21 10.78 -1.91
CA ASN A 102 -0.84 12.02 -2.36
C ASN A 102 -1.11 13.00 -1.19
N GLY A 103 -0.40 12.85 -0.06
CA GLY A 103 -0.54 13.73 1.10
C GLY A 103 -0.22 15.18 0.76
N SER A 104 -0.98 16.12 1.34
CA SER A 104 -0.68 17.55 1.29
C SER A 104 0.46 17.91 2.25
N GLU A 105 1.03 19.11 2.11
CA GLU A 105 2.02 19.62 3.06
C GLU A 105 1.46 19.66 4.49
N ALA A 106 0.24 20.14 4.66
CA ALA A 106 -0.46 20.14 5.95
C ALA A 106 -0.68 18.73 6.52
N PHE A 107 -0.94 17.74 5.66
CA PHE A 107 -1.03 16.34 6.09
C PHE A 107 0.31 15.85 6.64
N PHE A 108 1.41 16.11 5.94
CA PHE A 108 2.74 15.67 6.38
C PHE A 108 3.24 16.43 7.61
N GLU A 109 2.86 17.70 7.77
CA GLU A 109 3.10 18.47 9.00
C GLU A 109 2.43 17.78 10.20
N GLY A 110 1.15 17.39 10.07
CA GLY A 110 0.43 16.66 11.11
C GLY A 110 0.88 15.21 11.31
N PHE A 111 1.34 14.55 10.24
CA PHE A 111 1.84 13.17 10.29
C PHE A 111 3.22 13.07 10.95
N GLY A 112 3.99 14.16 10.92
CA GLY A 112 5.31 14.26 11.55
C GLY A 112 6.47 13.73 10.70
N GLU A 113 6.19 13.10 9.55
CA GLU A 113 7.21 12.60 8.63
C GLU A 113 6.74 12.70 7.18
N CYS A 114 7.58 13.25 6.30
CA CYS A 114 7.37 13.19 4.86
C CYS A 114 8.41 12.24 4.26
N PRO A 115 8.01 11.10 3.66
CA PRO A 115 8.98 10.14 3.17
C PRO A 115 9.81 10.72 2.01
N VAL A 116 11.13 10.65 2.17
CA VAL A 116 12.09 11.16 1.19
C VAL A 116 12.01 10.31 -0.09
N ARG A 117 11.64 10.95 -1.21
CA ARG A 117 11.38 10.27 -2.50
C ARG A 117 12.65 9.95 -3.28
N THR A 118 13.60 9.25 -2.66
CA THR A 118 14.91 8.92 -3.25
C THR A 118 15.21 7.42 -3.20
N GLY A 119 16.04 6.92 -4.12
CA GLY A 119 16.52 5.53 -4.11
C GLY A 119 15.38 4.49 -4.12
N GLY A 120 15.50 3.48 -3.27
CA GLY A 120 14.51 2.39 -3.16
C GLY A 120 13.12 2.85 -2.72
N VAL A 121 12.99 3.91 -1.93
CA VAL A 121 11.69 4.51 -1.54
C VAL A 121 10.93 4.98 -2.77
N LYS A 122 11.59 5.68 -3.70
CA LYS A 122 10.98 6.15 -4.94
C LYS A 122 10.45 4.98 -5.78
N ILE A 123 11.22 3.90 -5.87
CA ILE A 123 10.84 2.70 -6.63
C ILE A 123 9.63 2.02 -5.96
N ARG A 124 9.62 1.87 -4.64
CA ARG A 124 8.49 1.30 -3.89
C ARG A 124 7.21 2.13 -4.03
N MET A 125 7.32 3.45 -4.03
CA MET A 125 6.18 4.34 -4.31
C MET A 125 5.64 4.16 -5.74
N LEU A 126 6.51 3.97 -6.73
CA LEU A 126 6.08 3.70 -8.12
C LEU A 126 5.41 2.33 -8.25
N ILE A 127 5.91 1.31 -7.54
CA ILE A 127 5.33 -0.04 -7.51
C ILE A 127 3.88 -0.03 -7.00
N LYS A 128 3.56 0.82 -6.03
CA LYS A 128 2.19 1.00 -5.51
C LYS A 128 1.22 1.53 -6.57
N GLY A 129 1.72 2.22 -7.60
CA GLY A 129 0.91 2.98 -8.54
C GLY A 129 0.60 4.37 -7.99
N THR A 130 1.27 5.38 -8.53
CA THR A 130 0.80 6.76 -8.47
C THR A 130 -0.15 6.98 -9.64
N GLN A 131 -1.46 6.97 -9.39
CA GLN A 131 -2.36 7.71 -10.28
C GLN A 131 -2.11 9.20 -10.04
N SER A 132 -1.52 9.80 -11.07
CA SER A 132 -1.50 11.23 -11.36
C SER A 132 -2.89 11.83 -11.18
N THR A 133 -2.94 12.92 -10.41
CA THR A 133 -3.61 14.19 -10.75
C THR A 133 -4.90 14.10 -11.57
N ASP A 134 -6.00 14.43 -10.90
CA ASP A 134 -7.15 15.19 -11.40
C ASP A 134 -7.95 14.60 -12.59
N ARG A 135 -9.17 14.14 -12.31
CA ARG A 135 -10.39 14.42 -13.09
C ARG A 135 -11.61 14.44 -12.17
#